data_AF-A0A7S3CSH7-F1
#
_entry.id   AF-A0A7S3CSH7-F1
#
_cell.length_a   1.000
_cell.length_b   1.000
_cell.length_c   1.000
_cell.angle_alpha   90.00
_cell.angle_beta   90.00
_cell.angle_gamma   90.00
#
_symmetry.space_group_name_H-M   'P 1'
#
loop_
_entity.id
_entity.type
_entity.pdbx_description
1 polymer ?
#
loop_
_entity_poly.entity_id
_entity_poly.type
_entity_poly.pdbx_seq_one_letter_code
_entity_poly.pdbx_strand_id
1 'polypeptide(L)'
;MAFGLPLEVNGRRYKNILEDQSEQQEYIREYQRNVLAYIESMDGDLDVKPNILSYDVTQEQFQALAEEDTQWAVFSVLFVYIYLAIHLKSMVLALHGVLLIIFSFAMSAIINQGIFRNTFNSTLHSLVIFIVLGIAADDIFVFVDGWSQSKSISLINDDRRKRLAYSFRRAARATLTTSSTTSVAFLANAFSPIMPIASFGIYAGIIISVNYLLIILLFPPMVIWYEDHLLGKWCLCGEKKEETTQITDLTTSQKRQTGTVEAFFEFKWNDFVFAQRYLIVGLFFVWTVVAVYFAVQLSPTTKQEQFLPDDHPIEVVQEISNTKFSTGGLFELSVTAYWGVSGIDKSEVSRWDATYIGEAIMDPDFDLSPVEAQQSLLDLCADLVEQDFVLDRAVTCWTTQ
;
A
#
# COMPACT_ATOMS: atom_id res chain seq x y z
N MET A 1 -23.46 -3.87 -22.51
CA MET A 1 -23.68 -3.74 -23.98
C MET A 1 -22.32 -3.48 -24.63
N ALA A 2 -21.83 -4.41 -25.45
CA ALA A 2 -20.60 -4.20 -26.22
C ALA A 2 -20.97 -3.60 -27.59
N PHE A 3 -21.22 -2.30 -27.63
CA PHE A 3 -21.56 -1.61 -28.86
C PHE A 3 -20.34 -1.62 -29.80
N GLY A 4 -20.46 -2.17 -31.00
CA GLY A 4 -19.39 -2.21 -32.01
C GLY A 4 -18.55 -3.49 -32.09
N LEU A 5 -18.80 -4.51 -31.26
CA LEU A 5 -18.18 -5.85 -31.42
C LEU A 5 -19.14 -6.83 -32.13
N PRO A 6 -18.67 -7.80 -32.93
CA PRO A 6 -17.28 -7.99 -33.36
C PRO A 6 -16.81 -6.93 -34.36
N LEU A 7 -15.52 -6.57 -34.30
CA LEU A 7 -14.92 -5.57 -35.19
C LEU A 7 -14.76 -6.09 -36.62
N GLU A 8 -14.67 -5.16 -37.57
CA GLU A 8 -14.16 -5.42 -38.91
C GLU A 8 -12.87 -4.62 -39.07
N VAL A 9 -11.72 -5.31 -38.98
CA VAL A 9 -10.40 -4.69 -39.03
C VAL A 9 -9.67 -5.22 -40.26
N ASN A 10 -9.15 -4.31 -41.11
CA ASN A 10 -8.40 -4.66 -42.32
C ASN A 10 -9.10 -5.66 -43.26
N GLY A 11 -10.44 -5.63 -43.33
CA GLY A 11 -11.25 -6.52 -44.19
C GLY A 11 -11.46 -7.93 -43.62
N ARG A 12 -11.00 -8.22 -42.40
CA ARG A 12 -11.37 -9.42 -41.63
C ARG A 12 -12.47 -9.05 -40.64
N ARG A 13 -13.63 -9.68 -40.78
CA ARG A 13 -14.74 -9.56 -39.83
C ARG A 13 -14.68 -10.71 -38.83
N TYR A 14 -14.52 -10.41 -37.54
CA TYR A 14 -14.55 -11.43 -36.50
C TYR A 14 -15.98 -12.01 -36.40
N LYS A 15 -16.10 -13.32 -36.12
CA LYS A 15 -17.41 -14.01 -36.12
C LYS A 15 -18.21 -13.72 -34.86
N ASN A 16 -17.54 -13.53 -33.73
CA ASN A 16 -18.16 -13.23 -32.46
C ASN A 16 -17.22 -12.44 -31.53
N ILE A 17 -17.74 -12.02 -30.38
CA ILE A 17 -17.05 -11.20 -29.37
C ILE A 17 -15.84 -11.95 -28.75
N LEU A 18 -15.88 -13.28 -28.74
CA LEU A 18 -14.89 -14.13 -28.07
C LEU A 18 -13.73 -14.56 -28.99
N GLU A 19 -13.90 -14.46 -30.32
CA GLU A 19 -12.85 -14.77 -31.30
C GLU A 19 -11.76 -13.71 -31.24
N ASP A 20 -10.53 -14.10 -30.91
CA ASP A 20 -9.37 -13.20 -30.84
C ASP A 20 -9.64 -11.94 -29.99
N GLN A 21 -10.32 -12.10 -28.85
CA GLN A 21 -10.75 -10.99 -27.97
C GLN A 21 -9.60 -10.03 -27.60
N SER A 22 -8.39 -10.56 -27.39
CA SER A 22 -7.20 -9.76 -27.11
C SER A 22 -6.81 -8.84 -28.27
N GLU A 23 -6.93 -9.32 -29.52
CA GLU A 23 -6.61 -8.53 -30.73
C GLU A 23 -7.66 -7.44 -30.93
N GLN A 24 -8.95 -7.77 -30.75
CA GLN A 24 -10.04 -6.78 -30.82
C GLN A 24 -9.89 -5.68 -29.76
N GLN A 25 -9.49 -6.04 -28.53
CA GLN A 25 -9.23 -5.07 -27.46
C GLN A 25 -7.98 -4.21 -27.72
N GLU A 26 -6.92 -4.78 -28.28
CA GLU A 26 -5.71 -4.03 -28.65
C GLU A 26 -6.02 -2.94 -29.68
N TYR A 27 -6.84 -3.27 -30.70
CA TYR A 27 -7.26 -2.30 -31.71
C TYR A 27 -8.09 -1.16 -31.13
N ILE A 28 -9.02 -1.47 -30.20
CA ILE A 28 -9.81 -0.44 -29.50
C ILE A 28 -8.88 0.47 -28.68
N ARG A 29 -7.91 -0.11 -27.96
CA ARG A 29 -6.91 0.65 -27.19
C ARG A 29 -6.07 1.56 -28.09
N GLU A 30 -5.61 1.05 -29.23
CA GLU A 30 -4.86 1.85 -30.22
C GLU A 30 -5.68 3.01 -30.78
N TYR A 31 -6.94 2.75 -31.18
CA TYR A 31 -7.85 3.79 -31.65
C TYR A 31 -8.07 4.88 -30.58
N GLN A 32 -8.34 4.49 -29.33
CA GLN A 32 -8.56 5.43 -28.23
C GLN A 32 -7.31 6.27 -27.95
N ARG A 33 -6.11 5.70 -28.00
CA ARG A 33 -4.84 6.43 -27.89
C ARG A 33 -4.65 7.46 -29.01
N ASN A 34 -4.98 7.10 -30.25
CA ASN A 34 -4.89 8.02 -31.37
C ASN A 34 -5.88 9.20 -31.23
N VAL A 35 -7.08 8.94 -30.70
CA VAL A 35 -8.06 9.98 -30.41
C VAL A 35 -7.58 10.90 -29.29
N LEU A 36 -7.00 10.36 -28.22
CA LEU A 36 -6.39 11.16 -27.15
C LEU A 36 -5.28 12.07 -27.67
N ALA A 37 -4.34 11.52 -28.44
CA ALA A 37 -3.24 12.29 -29.01
C ALA A 37 -3.75 13.40 -29.95
N TYR A 38 -4.82 13.13 -30.70
CA TYR A 38 -5.48 14.14 -31.53
C TYR A 38 -6.12 15.24 -30.67
N ILE A 39 -6.82 14.88 -29.60
CA ILE A 39 -7.42 15.83 -28.64
C ILE A 39 -6.34 16.73 -28.02
N GLU A 40 -5.24 16.16 -27.54
CA GLU A 40 -4.11 16.90 -26.97
C GLU A 40 -3.46 17.83 -27.99
N SER A 41 -3.37 17.42 -29.26
CA SER A 41 -2.83 18.27 -30.33
C SER A 41 -3.66 19.53 -30.62
N MET A 42 -4.93 19.53 -30.19
CA MET A 42 -5.84 20.68 -30.32
C MET A 42 -5.93 21.54 -29.05
N ASP A 43 -5.25 21.15 -27.96
CA ASP A 43 -5.29 21.86 -26.68
C ASP A 43 -4.60 23.22 -26.82
N GLY A 44 -5.40 24.31 -26.83
CA GLY A 44 -4.95 25.70 -26.99
C GLY A 44 -5.52 26.46 -28.19
N ASP A 45 -6.04 25.78 -29.20
CA ASP A 45 -6.58 26.39 -30.45
C ASP A 45 -8.11 26.47 -30.48
N LEU A 46 -8.79 25.87 -29.48
CA LEU A 46 -10.24 25.79 -29.40
C LEU A 46 -10.78 26.48 -28.14
N ASP A 47 -11.92 27.17 -28.28
CA ASP A 47 -12.72 27.69 -27.14
C ASP A 47 -13.35 26.56 -26.30
N VAL A 48 -13.31 25.31 -26.79
CA VAL A 48 -13.87 24.12 -26.13
C VAL A 48 -12.78 23.08 -26.01
N LYS A 49 -12.53 22.56 -24.80
CA LYS A 49 -11.60 21.48 -24.55
C LYS A 49 -12.32 20.12 -24.67
N PRO A 50 -12.08 19.34 -25.74
CA PRO A 50 -12.64 17.99 -25.82
C PRO A 50 -11.93 17.09 -24.81
N ASN A 51 -12.67 16.22 -24.14
CA ASN A 51 -12.14 15.16 -23.28
C ASN A 51 -12.83 13.84 -23.62
N ILE A 52 -12.16 12.72 -23.34
CA ILE A 52 -12.68 11.36 -23.53
C ILE A 52 -12.71 10.62 -22.20
N LEU A 53 -13.78 9.88 -21.95
CA LEU A 53 -13.90 8.97 -20.82
C LEU A 53 -14.14 7.57 -21.36
N SER A 54 -13.17 6.69 -21.18
CA SER A 54 -13.32 5.25 -21.41
C SER A 54 -12.64 4.49 -20.28
N TYR A 55 -13.07 3.25 -20.05
CA TYR A 55 -12.44 2.39 -19.05
C TYR A 55 -10.95 2.19 -19.34
N ASP A 56 -10.59 1.89 -20.59
CA ASP A 56 -9.20 1.60 -20.97
C ASP A 56 -8.31 2.84 -20.86
N VAL A 57 -8.78 4.01 -21.31
CA VAL A 57 -8.07 5.29 -21.16
C VAL A 57 -7.86 5.62 -19.69
N THR A 58 -8.90 5.44 -18.87
CA THR A 58 -8.82 5.71 -17.42
C THR A 58 -7.77 4.82 -16.75
N GLN A 59 -7.75 3.53 -17.09
CA GLN A 59 -6.77 2.59 -16.54
C GLN A 59 -5.35 2.89 -17.01
N GLU A 60 -5.15 3.20 -18.30
CA GLU A 60 -3.83 3.51 -18.85
C GLU A 60 -3.26 4.81 -18.26
N GLN A 61 -4.07 5.88 -18.18
CA GLN A 61 -3.66 7.14 -17.56
C GLN A 61 -3.36 6.97 -16.06
N PHE A 62 -4.18 6.20 -15.34
CA PHE A 62 -3.92 5.90 -13.93
C PHE A 62 -2.63 5.10 -13.74
N GLN A 63 -2.35 4.11 -14.59
CA GLN A 63 -1.10 3.36 -14.55
C GLN A 63 0.11 4.25 -14.87
N ALA A 64 0.02 5.10 -15.89
CA ALA A 64 1.08 6.04 -16.25
C ALA A 64 1.41 7.00 -15.10
N LEU A 65 0.38 7.57 -14.45
CA LEU A 65 0.54 8.45 -13.29
C LEU A 65 1.18 7.70 -12.11
N ALA A 66 0.71 6.48 -11.82
CA ALA A 66 1.28 5.66 -10.76
C ALA A 66 2.75 5.29 -11.01
N GLU A 67 3.13 5.06 -12.26
CA GLU A 67 4.53 4.82 -12.65
C GLU A 67 5.39 6.07 -12.49
N GLU A 68 4.89 7.24 -12.90
CA GLU A 68 5.55 8.53 -12.67
C GLU A 68 5.76 8.79 -11.17
N ASP A 69 4.73 8.60 -10.35
CA ASP A 69 4.79 8.70 -8.89
C ASP A 69 5.78 7.69 -8.27
N THR A 70 5.85 6.49 -8.82
CA THR A 70 6.81 5.48 -8.37
C THR A 70 8.25 5.91 -8.65
N GLN A 71 8.53 6.68 -9.71
CA GLN A 71 9.85 7.26 -9.95
C GLN A 71 10.24 8.27 -8.87
N TRP A 72 9.27 9.00 -8.30
CA TRP A 72 9.52 9.90 -7.18
C TRP A 72 9.99 9.18 -5.91
N ALA A 73 9.74 7.87 -5.78
CA ALA A 73 10.30 7.07 -4.70
C ALA A 73 11.84 7.06 -4.69
N VAL A 74 12.49 7.24 -5.85
CA VAL A 74 13.96 7.36 -5.93
C VAL A 74 14.46 8.57 -5.13
N PHE A 75 13.76 9.71 -5.21
CA PHE A 75 14.10 10.89 -4.41
C PHE A 75 13.90 10.64 -2.92
N SER A 76 12.88 9.87 -2.54
CA SER A 76 12.66 9.49 -1.14
C SER A 76 13.80 8.61 -0.60
N VAL A 77 14.24 7.61 -1.39
CA VAL A 77 15.41 6.78 -1.04
C VAL A 77 16.67 7.63 -0.92
N LEU A 78 16.90 8.57 -1.85
CA LEU A 78 18.04 9.48 -1.82
C LEU A 78 18.02 10.39 -0.59
N PHE A 79 16.85 10.93 -0.25
CA PHE A 79 16.67 11.76 0.94
C PHE A 79 17.00 10.97 2.22
N VAL A 80 16.46 9.75 2.35
CA VAL A 80 16.76 8.86 3.48
C VAL A 80 18.25 8.51 3.53
N TYR A 81 18.89 8.26 2.38
CA TYR A 81 20.33 8.03 2.31
C TYR A 81 21.13 9.24 2.83
N ILE A 82 20.81 10.46 2.39
CA ILE A 82 21.49 11.68 2.84
C ILE A 82 21.28 11.87 4.34
N TYR A 83 20.05 11.68 4.82
CA TYR A 83 19.72 11.80 6.23
C TYR A 83 20.49 10.78 7.08
N LEU A 84 20.52 9.51 6.67
CA LEU A 84 21.33 8.46 7.29
C LEU A 84 22.82 8.82 7.26
N ALA A 85 23.34 9.34 6.15
CA ALA A 85 24.75 9.70 6.04
C ALA A 85 25.14 10.83 7.01
N ILE A 86 24.27 11.82 7.19
CA ILE A 86 24.45 12.92 8.15
C ILE A 86 24.37 12.38 9.58
N HIS A 87 23.33 11.62 9.92
CA HIS A 87 23.10 11.14 11.29
C HIS A 87 24.12 10.09 11.73
N LEU A 88 24.52 9.18 10.84
CA LEU A 88 25.54 8.15 11.11
C LEU A 88 26.96 8.72 11.00
N LYS A 89 27.13 9.96 10.52
CA LYS A 89 28.42 10.58 10.16
C LYS A 89 29.27 9.70 9.24
N SER A 90 28.61 8.88 8.40
CA SER A 90 29.27 7.89 7.54
C SER A 90 28.45 7.56 6.30
N MET A 91 29.00 7.89 5.13
CA MET A 91 28.38 7.55 3.84
C MET A 91 28.37 6.03 3.58
N VAL A 92 29.38 5.30 4.08
CA VAL A 92 29.50 3.85 3.87
C VAL A 92 28.44 3.09 4.68
N LEU A 93 28.22 3.48 5.93
CA LEU A 93 27.16 2.88 6.76
C LEU A 93 25.77 3.20 6.22
N ALA A 94 25.56 4.44 5.76
CA ALA A 94 24.30 4.83 5.13
C ALA A 94 24.04 4.04 3.84
N LEU A 95 25.05 3.87 2.98
CA LEU A 95 24.93 3.10 1.74
C LEU A 95 24.59 1.64 2.05
N HIS A 96 25.29 1.02 3.01
CA HIS A 96 25.00 -0.35 3.40
C HIS A 96 23.59 -0.50 3.98
N GLY A 97 23.13 0.44 4.80
CA GLY A 97 21.76 0.46 5.32
C GLY A 97 20.72 0.49 4.21
N VAL A 98 20.87 1.39 3.23
CA VAL A 98 19.95 1.48 2.09
C VAL A 98 20.00 0.22 1.21
N LEU A 99 21.19 -0.37 1.00
CA LEU A 99 21.32 -1.63 0.27
C LEU A 99 20.59 -2.78 0.97
N LEU A 100 20.62 -2.86 2.31
CA LEU A 100 19.86 -3.86 3.07
C LEU A 100 18.35 -3.66 2.90
N ILE A 101 17.88 -2.42 2.88
CA ILE A 101 16.47 -2.07 2.63
C ILE A 101 16.06 -2.56 1.24
N ILE A 102 16.82 -2.22 0.19
CA ILE A 102 16.52 -2.64 -1.19
C ILE A 102 16.57 -4.16 -1.31
N PHE A 103 17.56 -4.81 -0.69
CA PHE A 103 17.68 -6.26 -0.69
C PHE A 103 16.49 -6.97 0.00
N SER A 104 15.86 -6.32 0.99
CA SER A 104 14.65 -6.84 1.63
C SER A 104 13.48 -7.01 0.66
N PHE A 105 13.33 -6.14 -0.35
CA PHE A 105 12.28 -6.25 -1.38
C PHE A 105 12.45 -7.53 -2.22
N ALA A 106 13.68 -7.80 -2.66
CA ALA A 106 13.98 -8.99 -3.46
C ALA A 106 13.72 -10.28 -2.67
N MET A 107 14.21 -10.35 -1.42
CA MET A 107 13.99 -11.50 -0.55
C MET A 107 12.50 -11.72 -0.24
N SER A 108 11.76 -10.64 0.00
CA SER A 108 10.33 -10.71 0.31
C SER A 108 9.48 -11.08 -0.90
N ALA A 109 9.87 -10.65 -2.10
CA ALA A 109 9.22 -11.07 -3.35
C ALA A 109 9.36 -12.58 -3.56
N ILE A 110 10.55 -13.14 -3.33
CA ILE A 110 10.79 -14.59 -3.42
C ILE A 110 9.93 -15.35 -2.40
N ILE A 111 9.82 -14.85 -1.16
CA ILE A 111 8.99 -15.48 -0.12
C ILE A 111 7.50 -15.40 -0.50
N ASN A 112 7.02 -14.23 -0.92
CA ASN A 112 5.60 -14.01 -1.24
C ASN A 112 5.15 -14.81 -2.47
N GLN A 113 5.92 -14.78 -3.56
CA GLN A 113 5.57 -15.49 -4.80
C GLN A 113 5.96 -16.97 -4.75
N GLY A 114 7.09 -17.31 -4.12
CA GLY A 114 7.60 -18.69 -4.07
C GLY A 114 6.93 -19.55 -3.00
N ILE A 115 6.89 -19.07 -1.75
CA ILE A 115 6.37 -19.85 -0.61
C ILE A 115 4.86 -19.67 -0.49
N PHE A 116 4.38 -18.43 -0.42
CA PHE A 116 2.95 -18.15 -0.25
C PHE A 116 2.14 -18.28 -1.55
N ARG A 117 2.81 -18.41 -2.70
CA ARG A 117 2.19 -18.51 -4.03
C ARG A 117 1.19 -17.39 -4.31
N ASN A 118 1.47 -16.21 -3.76
CA ASN A 118 0.68 -15.02 -4.03
C ASN A 118 1.12 -14.42 -5.36
N THR A 119 0.30 -14.63 -6.39
CA THR A 119 0.56 -14.18 -7.77
C THR A 119 0.02 -12.78 -8.05
N PHE A 120 -0.75 -12.21 -7.12
CA PHE A 120 -1.35 -10.90 -7.32
C PHE A 120 -0.37 -9.79 -6.92
N ASN A 121 -0.20 -8.82 -7.82
CA ASN A 121 0.54 -7.59 -7.54
C ASN A 121 -0.32 -6.41 -7.99
N SER A 122 -0.33 -5.36 -7.18
CA SER A 122 -1.10 -4.13 -7.44
C SER A 122 -0.28 -2.90 -7.08
N THR A 123 -0.70 -1.74 -7.57
CA THR A 123 -0.10 -0.43 -7.24
C THR A 123 0.02 -0.19 -5.74
N LEU A 124 -0.86 -0.77 -4.91
CA LEU A 124 -0.75 -0.69 -3.45
C LEU A 124 0.57 -1.26 -2.92
N HIS A 125 1.14 -2.28 -3.57
CA HIS A 125 2.43 -2.85 -3.16
C HIS A 125 3.58 -1.86 -3.32
N SER A 126 3.47 -0.89 -4.25
CA SER A 126 4.45 0.19 -4.38
C SER A 126 4.51 1.07 -3.14
N LEU A 127 3.40 1.27 -2.40
CA LEU A 127 3.36 2.07 -1.18
C LEU A 127 4.24 1.50 -0.05
N VAL A 128 4.53 0.20 -0.10
CA VAL A 128 5.38 -0.49 0.88
C VAL A 128 6.80 0.08 0.89
N ILE A 129 7.28 0.68 -0.21
CA ILE A 129 8.59 1.35 -0.25
C ILE A 129 8.70 2.46 0.80
N PHE A 130 7.67 3.29 0.90
CA PHE A 130 7.65 4.42 1.83
C PHE A 130 7.53 3.96 3.29
N ILE A 131 6.77 2.88 3.52
CA ILE A 131 6.60 2.29 4.85
C ILE A 131 7.92 1.68 5.34
N VAL A 132 8.56 0.85 4.52
CA VAL A 132 9.77 0.11 4.92
C VAL A 132 10.96 1.05 5.07
N LEU A 133 11.10 2.09 4.24
CA LEU A 133 12.17 3.09 4.39
C LEU A 133 12.17 3.74 5.77
N GLY A 134 11.00 4.13 6.28
CA GLY A 134 10.86 4.74 7.61
C GLY A 134 11.20 3.76 8.73
N ILE A 135 10.62 2.56 8.71
CA ILE A 135 10.83 1.54 9.75
C ILE A 135 12.30 1.08 9.79
N ALA A 136 12.90 0.86 8.62
CA ALA A 136 14.29 0.39 8.54
C ALA A 136 15.29 1.43 9.03
N ALA A 137 15.07 2.71 8.73
CA ALA A 137 15.92 3.78 9.23
C ALA A 137 15.88 3.87 10.76
N ASP A 138 14.70 3.69 11.37
CA ASP A 138 14.53 3.64 12.82
C ASP A 138 15.36 2.50 13.45
N ASP A 139 15.27 1.28 12.90
CA ASP A 139 16.03 0.13 13.40
C ASP A 139 17.55 0.36 13.37
N ILE A 140 18.04 1.01 12.30
CA ILE A 140 19.45 1.40 12.16
C ILE A 140 19.85 2.40 13.24
N PHE A 141 19.02 3.42 13.51
CA PHE A 141 19.30 4.42 14.53
C PHE A 141 19.29 3.84 15.92
N VAL A 142 18.33 2.98 16.26
CA VAL A 142 18.27 2.30 17.56
C VAL A 142 19.53 1.46 17.80
N PHE A 143 20.03 0.77 16.77
CA PHE A 143 21.28 0.01 16.89
C PHE A 143 22.50 0.93 17.08
N VAL A 144 22.64 1.98 16.26
CA VAL A 144 23.78 2.90 16.31
C VAL A 144 23.81 3.70 17.60
N ASP A 145 22.66 4.12 18.11
CA ASP A 145 22.54 4.73 19.44
C ASP A 145 23.05 3.76 20.50
N GLY A 146 22.55 2.52 20.54
CA GLY A 146 23.03 1.48 21.45
C GLY A 146 24.55 1.28 21.38
N TRP A 147 25.10 1.25 20.17
CA TRP A 147 26.53 1.14 19.91
C TRP A 147 27.33 2.36 20.40
N SER A 148 26.83 3.57 20.17
CA SER A 148 27.44 4.81 20.65
C SER A 148 27.45 4.86 22.19
N GLN A 149 26.33 4.52 22.81
CA GLN A 149 26.22 4.49 24.28
C GLN A 149 27.17 3.48 24.92
N SER A 150 27.47 2.36 24.24
CA SER A 150 28.42 1.37 24.73
C SER A 150 29.83 1.93 24.98
N LYS A 151 30.24 3.00 24.28
CA LYS A 151 31.55 3.68 24.48
C LYS A 151 31.62 4.44 25.80
N SER A 152 30.48 4.93 26.29
CA SER A 152 30.42 5.70 27.55
C SER A 152 30.49 4.82 28.81
N ILE A 153 30.37 3.49 28.66
CA ILE A 153 30.37 2.55 29.78
C ILE A 153 31.80 2.04 30.00
N SER A 154 32.48 2.57 31.02
CA SER A 154 33.89 2.27 31.32
C SER A 154 34.20 0.78 31.48
N LEU A 155 33.26 -0.01 32.01
CA LEU A 155 33.41 -1.46 32.22
C LEU A 155 33.51 -2.29 30.93
N ILE A 156 32.98 -1.78 29.80
CA ILE A 156 32.92 -2.53 28.53
C ILE A 156 33.59 -1.80 27.37
N ASN A 157 34.01 -0.54 27.55
CA ASN A 157 34.52 0.31 26.47
C ASN A 157 35.66 -0.33 25.66
N ASP A 158 36.61 -0.98 26.35
CA ASP A 158 37.78 -1.59 25.72
C ASP A 158 37.49 -2.94 25.04
N ASP A 159 36.38 -3.61 25.41
CA ASP A 159 36.03 -4.94 24.91
C ASP A 159 34.90 -4.88 23.89
N ARG A 160 35.28 -4.93 22.62
CA ARG A 160 34.35 -4.88 21.48
C ARG A 160 33.30 -5.97 21.50
N ARG A 161 33.64 -7.17 21.97
CA ARG A 161 32.68 -8.29 22.04
C ARG A 161 31.60 -7.98 23.06
N LYS A 162 31.98 -7.40 24.21
CA LYS A 162 31.03 -6.95 25.23
C LYS A 162 30.19 -5.76 24.77
N ARG A 163 30.80 -4.79 24.05
CA ARG A 163 30.06 -3.68 23.42
C ARG A 163 29.02 -4.16 22.41
N LEU A 164 29.37 -5.13 21.57
CA LEU A 164 28.43 -5.74 20.63
C LEU A 164 27.32 -6.48 21.36
N ALA A 165 27.65 -7.32 22.34
CA ALA A 165 26.65 -8.05 23.10
C ALA A 165 25.65 -7.12 23.80
N TYR A 166 26.13 -6.00 24.37
CA TYR A 166 25.29 -4.97 24.97
C TYR A 166 24.38 -4.30 23.95
N SER A 167 24.96 -3.77 22.87
CA SER A 167 24.23 -2.99 21.86
C SER A 167 23.22 -3.86 21.12
N PHE A 168 23.63 -5.08 20.72
CA PHE A 168 22.77 -6.06 20.06
C PHE A 168 21.60 -6.46 20.96
N ARG A 169 21.84 -6.84 22.23
CA ARG A 169 20.75 -7.28 23.13
C ARG A 169 19.74 -6.16 23.40
N ARG A 170 20.21 -4.91 23.49
CA ARG A 170 19.33 -3.75 23.68
C ARG A 170 18.54 -3.45 22.41
N ALA A 171 19.23 -3.28 21.28
CA ALA A 171 18.62 -2.92 20.01
C ALA A 171 17.67 -4.01 19.53
N ALA A 172 18.11 -5.27 19.44
CA ALA A 172 17.29 -6.39 18.97
C ALA A 172 15.97 -6.52 19.74
N ARG A 173 15.97 -6.31 21.07
CA ARG A 173 14.75 -6.41 21.87
C ARG A 173 13.78 -5.26 21.59
N ALA A 174 14.31 -4.04 21.47
CA ALA A 174 13.51 -2.87 21.17
C ALA A 174 12.91 -2.97 19.76
N THR A 175 13.77 -3.21 18.75
CA THR A 175 13.36 -3.26 17.35
C THR A 175 12.52 -4.49 17.02
N LEU A 176 12.76 -5.66 17.64
CA LEU A 176 11.85 -6.81 17.46
C LEU A 176 10.42 -6.47 17.86
N THR A 177 10.24 -5.70 18.93
CA THR A 177 8.90 -5.32 19.41
C THR A 177 8.21 -4.37 18.42
N THR A 178 8.92 -3.38 17.90
CA THR A 178 8.36 -2.42 16.91
C THR A 178 8.11 -3.08 15.57
N SER A 179 9.04 -3.88 15.04
CA SER A 179 8.86 -4.56 13.75
C SER A 179 7.77 -5.64 13.83
N SER A 180 7.68 -6.40 14.94
CA SER A 180 6.65 -7.44 15.10
C SER A 180 5.25 -6.85 15.22
N THR A 181 5.05 -5.80 16.02
CA THR A 181 3.75 -5.13 16.15
C THR A 181 3.28 -4.55 14.82
N THR A 182 4.19 -3.91 14.07
CA THR A 182 3.88 -3.38 12.73
C THR A 182 3.57 -4.50 11.74
N SER A 183 4.36 -5.57 11.72
CA SER A 183 4.13 -6.74 10.86
C SER A 183 2.78 -7.40 11.15
N VAL A 184 2.43 -7.63 12.42
CA VAL A 184 1.14 -8.21 12.82
C VAL A 184 -0.03 -7.32 12.41
N ALA A 185 0.11 -5.99 12.52
CA ALA A 185 -0.92 -5.06 12.08
C ALA A 185 -1.18 -5.16 10.56
N PHE A 186 -0.13 -5.24 9.74
CA PHE A 186 -0.29 -5.44 8.29
C PHE A 186 -0.82 -6.85 7.96
N LEU A 187 -0.37 -7.89 8.67
CA LEU A 187 -0.88 -9.25 8.48
C LEU A 187 -2.35 -9.39 8.85
N ALA A 188 -2.90 -8.54 9.73
CA ALA A 188 -4.33 -8.53 10.01
C ALA A 188 -5.18 -8.27 8.74
N ASN A 189 -4.64 -7.52 7.77
CA ASN A 189 -5.31 -7.29 6.48
C ASN A 189 -5.44 -8.57 5.65
N ALA A 190 -4.69 -9.63 5.94
CA ALA A 190 -4.81 -10.93 5.25
C ALA A 190 -6.18 -11.59 5.43
N PHE A 191 -6.94 -11.20 6.47
CA PHE A 191 -8.32 -11.64 6.70
C PHE A 191 -9.36 -10.86 5.87
N SER A 192 -8.95 -9.82 5.15
CA SER A 192 -9.86 -9.07 4.28
C SER A 192 -10.37 -9.94 3.12
N PRO A 193 -11.69 -9.91 2.83
CA PRO A 193 -12.22 -10.55 1.63
C PRO A 193 -11.79 -9.82 0.34
N ILE A 194 -11.33 -8.57 0.46
CA ILE A 194 -10.87 -7.76 -0.67
C ILE A 194 -9.43 -8.17 -1.01
N MET A 195 -9.28 -8.85 -2.14
CA MET A 195 -8.02 -9.46 -2.57
C MET A 195 -6.82 -8.49 -2.63
N PRO A 196 -6.92 -7.26 -3.18
CA PRO A 196 -5.81 -6.31 -3.16
C PRO A 196 -5.33 -5.92 -1.76
N ILE A 197 -6.26 -5.77 -0.80
CA ILE A 197 -5.96 -5.40 0.58
C ILE A 197 -5.27 -6.56 1.31
N ALA A 198 -5.77 -7.79 1.10
CA ALA A 198 -5.18 -8.99 1.67
C ALA A 198 -3.76 -9.25 1.14
N SER A 199 -3.56 -9.16 -0.17
CA SER A 199 -2.25 -9.34 -0.80
C SER A 199 -1.23 -8.32 -0.28
N PHE A 200 -1.61 -7.04 -0.28
CA PHE A 200 -0.78 -5.95 0.24
C PHE A 200 -0.38 -6.18 1.70
N GLY A 201 -1.34 -6.57 2.55
CA GLY A 201 -1.09 -6.85 3.96
C GLY A 201 -0.12 -8.00 4.20
N ILE A 202 -0.25 -9.09 3.43
CA ILE A 202 0.67 -10.23 3.48
C ILE A 202 2.08 -9.78 3.08
N TYR A 203 2.21 -9.08 1.95
CA TYR A 203 3.51 -8.63 1.46
C TYR A 203 4.19 -7.66 2.45
N ALA A 204 3.46 -6.65 2.95
CA ALA A 204 3.94 -5.70 3.95
C ALA A 204 4.38 -6.40 5.26
N GLY A 205 3.60 -7.38 5.73
CA GLY A 205 3.94 -8.17 6.91
C GLY A 205 5.24 -8.97 6.75
N ILE A 206 5.44 -9.59 5.58
CA ILE A 206 6.64 -10.35 5.24
C ILE A 206 7.86 -9.43 5.17
N ILE A 207 7.79 -8.34 4.40
CA ILE A 207 8.95 -7.48 4.17
C ILE A 207 9.43 -6.77 5.43
N ILE A 208 8.52 -6.36 6.32
CA ILE A 208 8.92 -5.77 7.62
C ILE A 208 9.71 -6.80 8.45
N SER A 209 9.26 -8.06 8.46
CA SER A 209 9.94 -9.14 9.17
C SER A 209 11.30 -9.47 8.57
N VAL A 210 11.37 -9.56 7.24
CA VAL A 210 12.62 -9.81 6.50
C VAL A 210 13.61 -8.66 6.70
N ASN A 211 13.14 -7.41 6.62
CA ASN A 211 13.94 -6.22 6.83
C ASN A 211 14.55 -6.20 8.24
N TYR A 212 13.75 -6.45 9.28
CA TYR A 212 14.24 -6.57 10.66
C TYR A 212 15.36 -7.62 10.77
N LEU A 213 15.17 -8.81 10.19
CA LEU A 213 16.17 -9.88 10.21
C LEU A 213 17.45 -9.47 9.47
N LEU A 214 17.34 -8.82 8.31
CA LEU A 214 18.48 -8.35 7.55
C LEU A 214 19.27 -7.28 8.31
N ILE A 215 18.59 -6.29 8.90
CA ILE A 215 19.25 -5.24 9.68
C ILE A 215 19.95 -5.85 10.88
N ILE A 216 19.26 -6.65 11.70
CA ILE A 216 19.84 -7.13 12.95
C ILE A 216 21.00 -8.12 12.72
N LEU A 217 21.01 -8.85 11.60
CA LEU A 217 22.06 -9.81 11.29
C LEU A 217 23.23 -9.20 10.51
N LEU A 218 22.97 -8.31 9.55
CA LEU A 218 23.98 -7.84 8.60
C LEU A 218 24.52 -6.45 8.93
N PHE A 219 23.74 -5.60 9.62
CA PHE A 219 24.18 -4.26 9.96
C PHE A 219 25.24 -4.22 11.10
N PRO A 220 25.11 -4.98 12.22
CA PRO A 220 26.11 -4.95 13.30
C PRO A 220 27.53 -5.34 12.87
N PRO A 221 27.76 -6.41 12.07
CA PRO A 221 29.08 -6.72 11.54
C PRO A 221 29.68 -5.57 10.72
N MET A 222 28.84 -4.86 9.95
CA MET A 222 29.27 -3.73 9.14
C MET A 222 29.70 -2.54 10.00
N VAL A 223 29.01 -2.27 11.11
CA VAL A 223 29.40 -1.23 12.08
C VAL A 223 30.76 -1.51 12.69
N ILE A 224 31.03 -2.77 13.06
CA ILE A 224 32.35 -3.18 13.59
C ILE A 224 33.43 -3.02 12.54
N TRP A 225 33.17 -3.49 11.32
CA TRP A 225 34.13 -3.36 10.21
C TRP A 225 34.45 -1.90 9.92
N TYR A 226 33.45 -1.02 9.95
CA TYR A 226 33.62 0.42 9.78
C TYR A 226 34.50 1.03 10.90
N GLU A 227 34.28 0.64 12.16
CA GLU A 227 35.12 1.07 13.30
C GLU A 227 36.56 0.60 13.17
N ASP A 228 36.80 -0.56 12.58
CA ASP A 228 38.13 -1.14 12.42
C ASP A 228 38.94 -0.58 11.26
N HIS A 229 38.29 -0.28 10.14
CA HIS A 229 39.00 0.01 8.88
C HIS A 229 38.89 1.47 8.45
N LEU A 230 37.81 2.17 8.81
CA LEU A 230 37.47 3.46 8.23
C LEU A 230 37.46 4.61 9.26
N LEU A 231 37.14 4.33 10.52
CA LEU A 231 37.22 5.31 11.60
C LEU A 231 38.67 5.78 11.79
N GLY A 232 38.97 6.98 11.28
CA GLY A 232 40.28 7.63 11.34
C GLY A 232 41.08 7.69 10.02
N LYS A 233 40.61 7.06 8.92
CA LYS A 233 41.28 7.14 7.61
C LYS A 233 40.54 8.02 6.59
N TRP A 234 39.23 8.19 6.76
CA TRP A 234 38.41 9.04 5.90
C TRP A 234 37.55 9.94 6.77
N CYS A 235 38.08 11.09 7.16
CA CYS A 235 37.31 12.13 7.83
C CYS A 235 37.36 13.40 7.00
N LEU A 236 36.22 13.73 6.38
CA LEU A 236 35.92 15.05 5.81
C LEU A 236 35.57 16.07 6.92
N CYS A 237 35.59 15.67 8.19
CA CYS A 237 35.50 16.57 9.34
C CYS A 237 36.55 16.13 10.38
N GLY A 238 37.54 17.00 10.62
CA GLY A 238 38.61 16.72 11.57
C GLY A 238 38.11 16.74 13.01
N GLU A 239 37.88 15.57 13.60
CA GLU A 239 37.93 15.42 15.05
C GLU A 239 39.38 15.18 15.46
N LYS A 240 39.97 16.15 16.17
CA LYS A 240 41.24 15.99 16.85
C LYS A 240 41.07 14.93 17.94
N LYS A 241 41.94 13.93 17.94
CA LYS A 241 42.10 13.03 19.10
C LYS A 241 42.50 13.88 20.31
N GLU A 242 41.62 14.00 21.30
CA GLU A 242 42.02 14.46 22.62
C GLU A 242 42.81 13.34 23.32
N GLU A 243 44.09 13.61 23.58
CA GLU A 243 44.95 12.79 24.43
C GLU A 243 44.37 12.78 25.85
N THR A 244 43.86 11.62 26.27
CA THR A 244 43.45 11.41 27.67
C THR A 244 44.72 11.29 28.52
N THR A 245 45.11 12.41 29.12
CA THR A 245 46.07 12.40 30.24
C THR A 245 45.39 11.78 31.45
N GLN A 246 45.94 10.67 31.93
CA GLN A 246 45.49 9.99 33.13
C GLN A 246 45.68 10.92 34.34
N ILE A 247 44.57 11.35 34.95
CA ILE A 247 44.57 11.81 36.34
C ILE A 247 43.47 11.02 37.06
N THR A 248 43.96 10.18 37.97
CA THR A 248 43.20 9.52 39.03
C THR A 248 42.41 10.54 39.85
N ASP A 249 41.09 10.49 39.81
CA ASP A 249 40.25 10.85 40.94
C ASP A 249 38.92 10.09 40.91
N LEU A 250 38.82 9.13 41.83
CA LEU A 250 37.62 8.37 42.16
C LEU A 250 36.70 9.27 42.98
N THR A 251 35.88 10.10 42.34
CA THR A 251 34.54 10.57 42.79
C THR A 251 34.09 11.74 41.95
N THR A 252 33.61 11.51 40.73
CA THR A 252 32.70 12.44 40.07
C THR A 252 31.86 11.65 39.07
N SER A 253 30.54 11.76 39.18
CA SER A 253 29.58 11.30 38.17
C SER A 253 30.14 11.63 36.77
N GLN A 254 30.40 10.61 35.95
CA GLN A 254 30.88 10.78 34.58
C GLN A 254 29.93 11.75 33.86
N LYS A 255 30.34 13.01 33.69
CA LYS A 255 29.60 13.98 32.87
C LYS A 255 29.69 13.52 31.43
N ARG A 256 28.63 12.86 30.97
CA ARG A 256 28.40 12.53 29.57
C ARG A 256 28.45 13.85 28.79
N GLN A 257 29.37 14.00 27.83
CA GLN A 257 29.30 15.12 26.89
C GLN A 257 28.09 14.87 25.97
N THR A 258 26.94 15.43 26.36
CA THR A 258 25.72 15.41 25.56
C THR A 258 25.78 16.52 24.53
N GLY A 259 25.40 16.24 23.29
CA GLY A 259 25.22 17.26 22.26
C GLY A 259 24.18 18.31 22.68
N THR A 260 24.19 19.47 22.02
CA THR A 260 23.30 20.60 22.36
C THR A 260 21.82 20.21 22.35
N VAL A 261 21.42 19.32 21.42
CA VAL A 261 20.04 18.81 21.31
C VAL A 261 19.70 17.86 22.46
N GLU A 262 20.61 16.95 22.80
CA GLU A 262 20.43 16.00 23.91
C GLU A 262 20.32 16.73 25.25
N ALA A 263 21.14 17.77 25.46
CA ALA A 263 21.06 18.62 26.67
C ALA A 263 19.72 19.38 26.76
N PHE A 264 19.14 19.81 25.63
CA PHE A 264 17.82 20.42 25.63
C PHE A 264 16.75 19.42 26.09
N PHE A 265 16.77 18.19 25.55
CA PHE A 265 15.79 17.17 25.91
C PHE A 265 15.96 16.64 27.34
N GLU A 266 17.21 16.48 27.81
CA GLU A 266 17.51 15.97 29.14
C GLU A 266 17.13 16.95 30.25
N PHE A 267 17.43 18.23 30.07
CA PHE A 267 17.20 19.25 31.11
C PHE A 267 15.89 20.02 30.86
N LYS A 268 15.85 20.87 29.82
CA LYS A 268 14.75 21.83 29.64
C LYS A 268 13.41 21.16 29.34
N TRP A 269 13.40 20.20 28.42
CA TRP A 269 12.18 19.52 28.01
C TRP A 269 11.64 18.62 29.13
N ASN A 270 12.50 17.81 29.74
CA ASN A 270 12.10 16.89 30.80
C ASN A 270 11.55 17.64 32.03
N ASP A 271 12.20 18.74 32.44
CA ASP A 271 11.70 19.58 33.54
C ASP A 271 10.31 20.16 33.22
N PHE A 272 10.10 20.61 31.98
CA PHE A 272 8.80 21.10 31.53
C PHE A 272 7.73 20.00 31.52
N VAL A 273 8.02 18.83 30.96
CA VAL A 273 7.11 17.69 30.92
C VAL A 273 6.75 17.23 32.33
N PHE A 274 7.72 17.15 33.23
CA PHE A 274 7.47 16.76 34.62
C PHE A 274 6.63 17.79 35.36
N ALA A 275 6.89 19.09 35.16
CA ALA A 275 6.13 20.17 35.76
C ALA A 275 4.67 20.20 35.28
N GLN A 276 4.43 19.95 33.99
CA GLN A 276 3.09 20.03 33.37
C GLN A 276 2.40 18.67 33.18
N ARG A 277 2.91 17.58 33.77
CA ARG A 277 2.45 16.20 33.52
C ARG A 277 0.93 15.99 33.65
N TYR A 278 0.29 16.57 34.67
CA TYR A 278 -1.16 16.41 34.87
C TYR A 278 -1.97 17.17 33.82
N LEU A 279 -1.49 18.34 33.39
CA LEU A 279 -2.11 19.12 32.33
C LEU A 279 -1.97 18.39 30.98
N ILE A 280 -0.79 17.82 30.70
CA ILE A 280 -0.55 17.04 29.48
C ILE A 280 -1.49 15.83 29.43
N VAL A 281 -1.57 15.05 30.52
CA VAL A 281 -2.46 13.88 30.60
C VAL A 281 -3.93 14.29 30.51
N GLY A 282 -4.33 15.38 31.17
CA GLY A 282 -5.69 15.90 31.11
C GLY A 282 -6.09 16.35 29.69
N LEU A 283 -5.24 17.12 29.01
CA LEU A 283 -5.48 17.54 27.63
C LEU A 283 -5.52 16.35 26.67
N PHE A 284 -4.60 15.40 26.81
CA PHE A 284 -4.61 14.19 25.98
C PHE A 284 -5.89 13.38 26.17
N PHE A 285 -6.34 13.21 27.42
CA PHE A 285 -7.59 12.52 27.71
C PHE A 285 -8.80 13.23 27.09
N VAL A 286 -8.90 14.56 27.24
CA VAL A 286 -9.97 15.34 26.60
C VAL A 286 -9.94 15.19 25.08
N TRP A 287 -8.75 15.29 24.48
CA TRP A 287 -8.56 15.10 23.05
C TRP A 287 -9.02 13.70 22.60
N THR A 288 -8.63 12.64 23.32
CA THR A 288 -9.05 11.27 23.01
C THR A 288 -10.56 11.11 23.11
N VAL A 289 -11.22 11.67 24.13
CA VAL A 289 -12.68 11.61 24.27
C VAL A 289 -13.36 12.32 23.10
N VAL A 290 -12.89 13.50 22.73
CA VAL A 290 -13.41 14.25 21.58
C VAL A 290 -13.19 13.49 20.27
N ALA A 291 -12.00 12.93 20.06
CA ALA A 291 -11.68 12.13 18.88
C ALA A 291 -12.57 10.88 18.77
N VAL A 292 -12.80 10.16 19.89
CA VAL A 292 -13.71 9.00 19.93
C VAL A 292 -15.15 9.41 19.63
N TYR A 293 -15.61 10.54 20.17
CA TYR A 293 -16.95 11.06 19.90
C TYR A 293 -17.18 11.30 18.40
N PHE A 294 -16.21 11.88 17.70
CA PHE A 294 -16.29 12.08 16.25
C PHE A 294 -16.05 10.79 15.45
N ALA A 295 -15.18 9.89 15.91
CA ALA A 295 -14.92 8.63 15.25
C ALA A 295 -16.17 7.73 15.18
N VAL A 296 -17.02 7.74 16.21
CA VAL A 296 -18.27 6.98 16.23
C VAL A 296 -19.31 7.54 15.25
N GLN A 297 -19.15 8.78 14.78
CA GLN A 297 -20.05 9.43 13.83
C GLN A 297 -19.63 9.25 12.36
N LEU A 298 -18.54 8.52 12.10
CA LEU A 298 -18.12 8.21 10.74
C LEU A 298 -19.17 7.32 10.05
N SER A 299 -19.89 7.89 9.08
CA SER A 299 -20.79 7.16 8.19
C SER A 299 -20.04 6.64 6.95
N PRO A 300 -20.51 5.57 6.29
CA PRO A 300 -19.99 5.16 4.99
C PRO A 300 -20.04 6.31 3.99
N THR A 301 -19.06 6.38 3.09
CA THR A 301 -18.99 7.42 2.06
C THR A 301 -20.19 7.31 1.11
N THR A 302 -20.91 8.42 0.92
CA THR A 302 -22.05 8.51 -0.01
C THR A 302 -21.64 8.91 -1.42
N LYS A 303 -20.38 9.32 -1.59
CA LYS A 303 -19.76 9.67 -2.88
C LYS A 303 -18.70 8.63 -3.21
N GLN A 304 -18.50 8.39 -4.50
CA GLN A 304 -17.39 7.57 -4.99
C GLN A 304 -16.07 8.20 -4.52
N GLU A 305 -15.11 7.36 -4.13
CA GLU A 305 -13.78 7.80 -3.70
C GLU A 305 -13.09 8.52 -4.86
N GLN A 306 -12.56 9.71 -4.57
CA GLN A 306 -11.82 10.51 -5.54
C GLN A 306 -10.37 10.03 -5.57
N PHE A 307 -9.95 9.49 -6.72
CA PHE A 307 -8.60 8.96 -6.90
C PHE A 307 -7.63 9.95 -7.54
N LEU A 308 -8.14 10.94 -8.27
CA LEU A 308 -7.35 11.88 -9.05
C LEU A 308 -7.58 13.33 -8.58
N PRO A 309 -6.61 14.23 -8.78
CA PRO A 309 -6.77 15.66 -8.51
C PRO A 309 -7.96 16.28 -9.27
N ASP A 310 -8.55 17.33 -8.69
CA ASP A 310 -9.74 18.04 -9.24
C ASP A 310 -9.52 18.58 -10.67
N ASP A 311 -8.29 18.91 -11.03
CA ASP A 311 -7.90 19.45 -12.33
C ASP A 311 -7.61 18.38 -13.39
N HIS A 312 -7.57 17.10 -12.99
CA HIS A 312 -7.27 16.02 -13.91
C HIS A 312 -8.42 15.84 -14.92
N PRO A 313 -8.14 15.71 -16.25
CA PRO A 313 -9.18 15.60 -17.27
C PRO A 313 -10.23 14.52 -17.02
N ILE A 314 -9.81 13.35 -16.51
CA ILE A 314 -10.72 12.26 -16.12
C ILE A 314 -11.67 12.70 -14.99
N GLU A 315 -11.14 13.31 -13.93
CA GLU A 315 -11.95 13.71 -12.77
C GLU A 315 -12.95 14.79 -13.17
N VAL A 316 -12.50 15.77 -13.97
CA VAL A 316 -13.37 16.82 -14.52
C VAL A 316 -14.52 16.21 -15.34
N VAL A 317 -14.23 15.25 -16.23
CA VAL A 317 -15.29 14.59 -17.01
C VAL A 317 -16.20 13.74 -16.13
N GLN A 318 -15.65 13.04 -15.15
CA GLN A 318 -16.41 12.20 -14.24
C GLN A 318 -17.32 13.03 -13.33
N GLU A 319 -16.84 14.16 -12.80
CA GLU A 319 -17.63 15.12 -12.04
C GLU A 319 -18.73 15.74 -12.92
N ILE A 320 -18.39 16.20 -14.13
CA ILE A 320 -19.37 16.74 -15.08
C ILE A 320 -20.43 15.68 -15.42
N SER A 321 -20.01 14.43 -15.66
CA SER A 321 -20.89 13.29 -15.94
C SER A 321 -21.80 12.98 -14.76
N ASN A 322 -21.32 13.10 -13.52
CA ASN A 322 -22.08 12.78 -12.32
C ASN A 322 -23.00 13.94 -11.87
N THR A 323 -22.62 15.19 -12.13
CA THR A 323 -23.30 16.38 -11.58
C THR A 323 -24.12 17.16 -12.61
N LYS A 324 -23.62 17.31 -13.84
CA LYS A 324 -24.23 18.15 -14.88
C LYS A 324 -25.01 17.35 -15.91
N PHE A 325 -24.49 16.18 -16.27
CA PHE A 325 -25.30 15.20 -16.99
C PHE A 325 -26.16 14.52 -15.95
N SER A 326 -27.44 14.93 -15.88
CA SER A 326 -28.44 14.17 -15.16
C SER A 326 -28.33 12.71 -15.63
N THR A 327 -28.02 11.80 -14.72
CA THR A 327 -28.56 10.43 -14.76
C THR A 327 -30.07 10.55 -14.60
N GLY A 328 -30.72 11.18 -15.59
CA GLY A 328 -32.17 11.39 -15.64
C GLY A 328 -32.90 10.13 -16.10
N GLY A 329 -32.18 9.03 -16.32
CA GLY A 329 -32.78 7.72 -16.19
C GLY A 329 -32.97 7.48 -14.71
N LEU A 330 -34.22 7.28 -14.29
CA LEU A 330 -34.48 6.39 -13.16
C LEU A 330 -33.49 5.23 -13.30
N PHE A 331 -32.63 5.00 -12.31
CA PHE A 331 -31.88 3.76 -12.26
C PHE A 331 -32.92 2.67 -12.03
N GLU A 332 -33.53 2.21 -13.12
CA GLU A 332 -34.34 1.01 -13.14
C GLU A 332 -33.40 -0.10 -12.76
N LEU A 333 -33.51 -0.55 -11.51
CA LEU A 333 -32.77 -1.70 -11.05
C LEU A 333 -33.33 -2.91 -11.82
N SER A 334 -32.64 -3.28 -12.90
CA SER A 334 -32.96 -4.49 -13.64
C SER A 334 -32.60 -5.69 -12.77
N VAL A 335 -33.61 -6.36 -12.22
CA VAL A 335 -33.45 -7.58 -11.43
C VAL A 335 -33.65 -8.77 -12.34
N THR A 336 -32.57 -9.52 -12.59
CA THR A 336 -32.62 -10.77 -13.35
C THR A 336 -32.54 -11.96 -12.41
N ALA A 337 -33.58 -12.77 -12.38
CA ALA A 337 -33.59 -14.04 -11.66
C ALA A 337 -33.16 -15.19 -12.60
N TYR A 338 -32.28 -16.05 -12.10
CA TYR A 338 -31.81 -17.25 -12.79
C TYR A 338 -32.15 -18.48 -11.93
N TRP A 339 -32.45 -19.60 -12.59
CA TRP A 339 -32.68 -20.90 -11.95
C TRP A 339 -31.79 -21.97 -12.61
N GLY A 340 -31.67 -23.13 -11.97
CA GLY A 340 -30.89 -24.26 -12.49
C GLY A 340 -29.41 -24.27 -12.10
N VAL A 341 -28.96 -23.32 -11.29
CA VAL A 341 -27.61 -23.29 -10.72
C VAL A 341 -27.73 -23.38 -9.20
N SER A 342 -27.17 -24.45 -8.63
CA SER A 342 -27.16 -24.69 -7.17
C SER A 342 -26.04 -23.94 -6.45
N GLY A 343 -24.95 -23.66 -7.16
CA GLY A 343 -23.79 -22.95 -6.62
C GLY A 343 -22.67 -22.77 -7.62
N ILE A 344 -21.51 -22.32 -7.13
CA ILE A 344 -20.28 -22.17 -7.91
C ILE A 344 -19.21 -23.01 -7.22
N ASP A 345 -18.60 -23.94 -7.95
CA ASP A 345 -17.42 -24.65 -7.49
C ASP A 345 -16.21 -23.72 -7.56
N LYS A 346 -15.59 -23.49 -6.40
CA LYS A 346 -14.40 -22.65 -6.23
C LYS A 346 -13.15 -23.47 -5.88
N SER A 347 -13.20 -24.79 -6.01
CA SER A 347 -12.10 -25.69 -5.65
C SER A 347 -10.78 -25.37 -6.40
N GLU A 348 -10.87 -25.01 -7.68
CA GLU A 348 -9.73 -24.63 -8.52
C GLU A 348 -9.48 -23.11 -8.57
N VAL A 349 -10.31 -22.31 -7.90
CA VAL A 349 -10.20 -20.85 -7.93
C VAL A 349 -9.10 -20.39 -6.98
N SER A 350 -8.03 -19.83 -7.55
CA SER A 350 -7.00 -19.15 -6.77
C SER A 350 -7.59 -17.90 -6.13
N ARG A 351 -7.33 -17.70 -4.83
CA ARG A 351 -7.64 -16.43 -4.13
C ARG A 351 -7.02 -15.21 -4.83
N TRP A 352 -5.93 -15.42 -5.56
CA TRP A 352 -5.13 -14.37 -6.21
C TRP A 352 -5.48 -14.18 -7.69
N ASP A 353 -6.54 -14.82 -8.18
CA ASP A 353 -7.06 -14.65 -9.53
C ASP A 353 -8.49 -14.08 -9.46
N ALA A 354 -8.66 -12.85 -9.95
CA ALA A 354 -9.97 -12.21 -10.02
C ALA A 354 -10.73 -12.52 -11.32
N THR A 355 -10.07 -13.11 -12.32
CA THR A 355 -10.65 -13.36 -13.64
C THR A 355 -11.48 -14.63 -13.67
N TYR A 356 -11.06 -15.65 -12.92
CA TYR A 356 -11.75 -16.93 -12.84
C TYR A 356 -12.57 -17.03 -11.55
N ILE A 357 -13.90 -17.07 -11.67
CA ILE A 357 -14.84 -17.06 -10.53
C ILE A 357 -15.21 -18.49 -10.07
N GLY A 358 -14.96 -19.50 -10.92
CA GLY A 358 -15.27 -20.91 -10.69
C GLY A 358 -16.22 -21.48 -11.75
N GLU A 359 -16.53 -22.77 -11.64
CA GLU A 359 -17.50 -23.46 -12.50
C GLU A 359 -18.90 -23.47 -11.89
N ALA A 360 -19.93 -23.26 -12.71
CA ALA A 360 -21.30 -23.33 -12.24
C ALA A 360 -21.71 -24.79 -11.96
N ILE A 361 -22.20 -25.05 -10.75
CA ILE A 361 -22.76 -26.35 -10.38
C ILE A 361 -24.23 -26.32 -10.74
N MET A 362 -24.61 -27.10 -11.76
CA MET A 362 -26.01 -27.24 -12.16
C MET A 362 -26.82 -27.95 -11.08
N ASP A 363 -28.05 -27.49 -10.86
CA ASP A 363 -28.99 -28.17 -9.96
C ASP A 363 -29.58 -29.39 -10.69
N PRO A 364 -29.31 -30.63 -10.24
CA PRO A 364 -29.82 -31.83 -10.91
C PRO A 364 -31.33 -32.02 -10.73
N ASP A 365 -31.93 -31.41 -9.70
CA ASP A 365 -33.36 -31.51 -9.41
C ASP A 365 -34.18 -30.43 -10.14
N PHE A 366 -33.51 -29.51 -10.82
CA PHE A 366 -34.16 -28.45 -11.58
C PHE A 366 -34.73 -28.98 -12.90
N ASP A 367 -36.05 -29.14 -12.95
CA ASP A 367 -36.80 -29.54 -14.15
C ASP A 367 -38.02 -28.62 -14.37
N LEU A 368 -38.08 -28.01 -15.56
CA LEU A 368 -39.19 -27.15 -16.02
C LEU A 368 -40.20 -27.91 -16.90
N SER A 369 -40.01 -29.19 -17.13
CA SER A 369 -40.90 -30.02 -17.95
C SER A 369 -42.29 -30.26 -17.34
N PRO A 370 -42.46 -30.42 -16.01
CA PRO A 370 -43.77 -30.65 -15.41
C PRO A 370 -44.71 -29.45 -15.57
N VAL A 371 -46.00 -29.74 -15.77
CA VAL A 371 -47.04 -28.71 -15.93
C VAL A 371 -47.16 -27.82 -14.69
N GLU A 372 -46.98 -28.37 -13.49
CA GLU A 372 -47.02 -27.59 -12.25
C GLU A 372 -45.89 -26.55 -12.18
N ALA A 373 -44.69 -26.91 -12.63
CA ALA A 373 -43.53 -26.00 -12.65
C ALA A 373 -43.72 -24.86 -13.66
N GLN A 374 -44.27 -25.17 -14.84
CA GLN A 374 -44.61 -24.17 -15.86
C GLN A 374 -45.69 -23.21 -15.38
N GLN A 375 -46.74 -23.74 -14.73
CA GLN A 375 -47.79 -22.93 -14.15
C GLN A 375 -47.25 -22.03 -13.04
N SER A 376 -46.42 -22.55 -12.14
CA SER A 376 -45.81 -21.76 -11.07
C SER A 376 -44.94 -20.61 -11.60
N LEU A 377 -44.24 -20.81 -12.73
CA LEU A 377 -43.44 -19.74 -13.34
C LEU A 377 -44.34 -18.67 -13.99
N LEU A 378 -45.44 -19.08 -14.63
CA LEU A 378 -46.43 -18.14 -15.18
C LEU A 378 -47.13 -17.34 -14.08
N ASP A 379 -47.50 -17.99 -12.98
CA ASP A 379 -48.13 -17.36 -11.82
C ASP A 379 -47.17 -16.35 -11.19
N LEU A 380 -45.89 -16.71 -11.00
CA LEU A 380 -44.86 -15.78 -10.54
C LEU A 380 -44.74 -14.54 -11.43
N CYS A 381 -44.74 -14.72 -12.76
CA CYS A 381 -44.68 -13.62 -13.71
C CYS A 381 -45.90 -12.69 -13.60
N ALA A 382 -47.10 -13.26 -13.44
CA ALA A 382 -48.33 -12.49 -13.24
C ALA A 382 -48.31 -11.74 -11.90
N ASP A 383 -47.87 -12.40 -10.83
CA ASP A 383 -47.77 -11.81 -9.49
C ASP A 383 -46.77 -10.65 -9.46
N LEU A 384 -45.62 -10.79 -10.13
CA LEU A 384 -44.59 -9.75 -10.23
C LEU A 384 -45.12 -8.48 -10.92
N VAL A 385 -45.95 -8.63 -11.95
CA VAL A 385 -46.59 -7.51 -12.65
C VAL A 385 -47.50 -6.69 -11.73
N GLU A 386 -48.06 -7.30 -10.69
CA GLU A 386 -48.93 -6.62 -9.73
C GLU A 386 -48.18 -5.96 -8.55
N GLN A 387 -46.89 -6.25 -8.38
CA GLN A 387 -46.12 -5.70 -7.26
C GLN A 387 -45.84 -4.20 -7.43
N ASP A 388 -45.89 -3.47 -6.32
CA ASP A 388 -45.69 -2.02 -6.26
C ASP A 388 -44.24 -1.59 -6.52
N PHE A 389 -43.27 -2.48 -6.29
CA PHE A 389 -41.85 -2.22 -6.58
C PHE A 389 -41.45 -2.46 -8.05
N VAL A 390 -42.35 -3.02 -8.87
CA VAL A 390 -42.09 -3.22 -10.31
C VAL A 390 -42.53 -1.98 -11.07
N LEU A 391 -41.54 -1.23 -11.57
CA LEU A 391 -41.78 -0.01 -12.32
C LEU A 391 -42.55 -0.31 -13.62
N ASP A 392 -43.63 0.43 -13.86
CA ASP A 392 -44.45 0.37 -15.08
C ASP A 392 -44.88 -1.04 -15.51
N ARG A 393 -44.97 -1.98 -14.57
CA ARG A 393 -45.30 -3.39 -14.84
C ARG A 393 -44.31 -4.06 -15.83
N ALA A 394 -43.09 -3.55 -15.89
CA ALA A 394 -42.06 -4.00 -16.82
C ALA A 394 -41.44 -5.33 -16.35
N VAL A 395 -42.13 -6.45 -16.63
CA VAL A 395 -41.62 -7.81 -16.40
C VAL A 395 -41.36 -8.48 -17.74
N THR A 396 -40.14 -8.97 -17.95
CA THR A 396 -39.81 -9.77 -19.13
C THR A 396 -39.79 -11.24 -18.74
N CYS A 397 -40.85 -11.97 -19.09
CA CYS A 397 -40.92 -13.42 -18.93
C CYS A 397 -40.75 -14.13 -20.27
N TRP A 398 -39.80 -15.06 -20.33
CA TRP A 398 -39.47 -15.80 -21.54
C TRP A 398 -40.56 -16.83 -21.92
N THR A 399 -41.44 -17.18 -20.99
CA THR A 399 -42.55 -18.11 -21.18
C THR A 399 -43.79 -17.48 -21.83
N THR A 400 -43.85 -16.16 -21.95
CA THR A 400 -45.02 -15.40 -22.45
C THR A 400 -44.81 -14.76 -23.82
N GLN A 401 -43.86 -15.25 -24.63
CA GLN A 401 -43.67 -14.79 -26.03
C GLN A 401 -44.66 -15.40 -27.01
#